data_AF-A0A9J7N6G4-F1
#
_entry.id   AF-A0A9J7N6G4-F1
#
_cell.length_a   1.000
_cell.length_b   1.000
_cell.length_c   1.000
_cell.angle_alpha   90.00
_cell.angle_beta   90.00
_cell.angle_gamma   90.00
#
_symmetry.space_group_name_H-M   'P 1'
#
loop_
_entity.id
_entity.type
_entity.pdbx_description
1 polymer ?
#
loop_
_entity_poly.entity_id
_entity_poly.type
_entity_poly.pdbx_seq_one_letter_code
_entity_poly.pdbx_strand_id
1 'polypeptide(L)'
;MQSLFNKDVSVHILNAVVALLDVLVCGVHVRLLHVVYPMCFGLFYVIFALIYWGAGGKDAEGNPYVYSIIDFSGDPGLAAGVCVGLIFLAVPLAHGFLYLLYRLRCVLVRMYENKLQGEREEQAVMRRMGSSLQADVSAG
;
A
#
# COMPACT_ATOMS: atom_id res chain seq x y z
N MET A 1 -25.89 -17.04 -4.44
CA MET A 1 -25.61 -15.72 -3.83
C MET A 1 -24.52 -15.76 -2.77
N GLN A 2 -24.50 -16.71 -1.82
CA GLN A 2 -23.44 -16.78 -0.80
C GLN A 2 -22.02 -17.01 -1.35
N SER A 3 -21.84 -17.77 -2.45
CA SER A 3 -20.50 -18.03 -2.99
C SER A 3 -19.86 -16.86 -3.74
N LEU A 4 -20.66 -15.91 -4.24
CA LEU A 4 -20.17 -14.69 -4.89
C LEU A 4 -19.72 -13.66 -3.84
N PHE A 5 -20.55 -13.46 -2.82
CA PHE A 5 -20.22 -12.59 -1.68
C PHE A 5 -18.89 -12.98 -1.01
N ASN A 6 -18.64 -14.27 -0.81
CA ASN A 6 -17.40 -14.75 -0.20
C ASN A 6 -16.17 -14.49 -1.08
N LYS A 7 -16.32 -14.48 -2.41
CA LYS A 7 -15.23 -14.17 -3.36
C LYS A 7 -14.90 -12.69 -3.32
N ASP A 8 -15.91 -11.81 -3.40
CA ASP A 8 -15.70 -10.36 -3.39
C ASP A 8 -15.05 -9.88 -2.09
N VAL A 9 -15.51 -10.42 -0.94
CA VAL A 9 -14.93 -10.10 0.38
C VAL A 9 -13.48 -10.54 0.48
N SER A 10 -13.16 -11.76 0.04
CA SER A 10 -11.80 -12.29 0.17
C SER A 10 -10.83 -11.65 -0.82
N VAL A 11 -11.25 -11.48 -2.08
CA VAL A 11 -10.39 -10.99 -3.17
C VAL A 11 -10.15 -9.49 -3.07
N HIS A 12 -11.17 -8.71 -2.66
CA HIS A 12 -11.06 -7.25 -2.64
C HIS A 12 -10.84 -6.70 -1.23
N ILE A 13 -11.69 -7.05 -0.26
CA ILE A 13 -11.66 -6.43 1.07
C ILE A 13 -10.51 -6.98 1.91
N LEU A 14 -10.40 -8.31 2.00
CA LEU A 14 -9.39 -8.95 2.85
C LEU A 14 -7.97 -8.63 2.35
N ASN A 15 -7.73 -8.66 1.04
CA ASN A 15 -6.47 -8.23 0.46
C ASN A 15 -6.14 -6.76 0.76
N ALA A 16 -7.12 -5.85 0.70
CA ALA A 16 -6.90 -4.44 1.04
C ALA A 16 -6.54 -4.25 2.51
N VAL A 17 -7.22 -4.95 3.42
CA VAL A 17 -6.92 -4.90 4.87
C VAL A 17 -5.55 -5.46 5.16
N VAL A 18 -5.19 -6.61 4.59
CA VAL A 18 -3.87 -7.22 4.76
C VAL A 18 -2.77 -6.27 4.23
N ALA A 19 -2.96 -5.69 3.05
CA ALA A 19 -2.01 -4.73 2.49
C ALA A 19 -1.84 -3.49 3.39
N LEU A 20 -2.93 -3.00 3.99
CA LEU A 20 -2.88 -1.87 4.93
C LEU A 20 -2.12 -2.24 6.22
N LEU A 21 -2.39 -3.43 6.77
CA LEU A 21 -1.69 -3.94 7.95
C LEU A 21 -0.19 -4.15 7.67
N ASP A 22 0.18 -4.60 6.49
CA ASP A 22 1.59 -4.79 6.12
C ASP A 22 2.36 -3.45 6.10
N VAL A 23 1.73 -2.39 5.61
CA VAL A 23 2.34 -1.05 5.60
C VAL A 23 2.39 -0.45 7.02
N LEU A 24 1.34 -0.63 7.81
CA LEU A 24 1.22 0.00 9.14
C LEU A 24 1.95 -0.76 10.25
N VAL A 25 1.90 -2.09 10.24
CA VAL A 25 2.41 -2.95 11.32
C VAL A 25 3.78 -3.49 10.93
N CYS A 26 3.87 -4.21 9.81
CA CYS A 26 5.11 -4.87 9.37
C CYS A 26 6.19 -3.89 8.89
N GLY A 27 5.80 -2.65 8.57
CA GLY A 27 6.75 -1.60 8.21
C GLY A 27 7.47 -1.82 6.90
N VAL A 28 6.76 -2.42 5.94
CA VAL A 28 7.22 -2.56 4.57
C VAL A 28 7.60 -1.19 4.03
N HIS A 29 8.82 -1.08 3.51
CA HIS A 29 9.34 0.18 2.97
C HIS A 29 8.78 0.39 1.57
N VAL A 30 7.74 1.21 1.45
CA VAL A 30 7.17 1.57 0.15
C VAL A 30 8.10 2.58 -0.52
N ARG A 31 8.85 2.13 -1.54
CA ARG A 31 9.65 3.03 -2.40
C ARG A 31 8.81 3.44 -3.60
N LEU A 32 8.74 4.74 -3.90
CA LEU A 32 7.97 5.28 -5.04
C LEU A 32 8.39 4.66 -6.38
N LEU A 33 9.68 4.33 -6.54
CA LEU A 33 10.21 3.70 -7.75
C LEU A 33 9.60 2.31 -8.04
N HIS A 34 9.01 1.64 -7.04
CA HIS A 34 8.41 0.31 -7.23
C HIS A 34 7.06 0.37 -7.94
N VAL A 35 6.51 1.56 -8.23
CA VAL A 35 5.28 1.71 -9.03
C VAL A 35 5.45 1.14 -10.45
N VAL A 36 6.69 1.05 -10.95
CA VAL A 36 6.99 0.48 -12.27
C VAL A 36 6.60 -0.99 -12.35
N TYR A 37 6.73 -1.78 -11.26
CA TYR A 37 6.38 -3.20 -11.27
C TYR A 37 4.88 -3.47 -11.53
N PRO A 38 3.92 -2.91 -10.76
CA PRO A 38 2.51 -3.09 -11.05
C PRO A 38 2.11 -2.45 -12.39
N MET A 39 2.74 -1.36 -12.82
CA MET A 39 2.49 -0.77 -14.14
C MET A 39 2.94 -1.71 -15.28
N CYS A 40 4.14 -2.27 -15.21
CA CYS A 40 4.63 -3.24 -16.20
C CYS A 40 3.74 -4.49 -16.22
N PHE A 41 3.35 -5.00 -15.05
CA PHE A 41 2.43 -6.14 -14.96
C PHE A 41 1.08 -5.83 -15.62
N GLY A 42 0.50 -4.66 -15.34
CA GLY A 42 -0.73 -4.20 -16.00
C GLY A 42 -0.58 -4.08 -17.52
N LEU A 43 0.55 -3.56 -17.99
CA LEU A 43 0.83 -3.47 -19.42
C LEU A 43 0.92 -4.85 -20.09
N PHE A 44 1.67 -5.79 -19.50
CA PHE A 44 1.75 -7.17 -20.01
C PHE A 44 0.37 -7.83 -20.03
N TYR A 45 -0.44 -7.60 -18.99
CA TYR A 45 -1.80 -8.13 -18.93
C TYR A 45 -2.68 -7.59 -20.05
N VAL A 46 -2.64 -6.28 -20.34
CA VAL A 46 -3.41 -5.67 -21.44
C VAL A 46 -2.95 -6.20 -22.80
N ILE A 47 -1.64 -6.34 -23.02
CA ILE A 47 -1.10 -6.94 -24.26
C ILE A 47 -1.61 -8.37 -24.43
N PHE A 48 -1.53 -9.18 -23.36
CA PHE A 48 -2.08 -10.53 -23.36
C PHE A 48 -3.59 -10.53 -23.67
N ALA A 49 -4.37 -9.67 -23.01
CA ALA A 49 -5.81 -9.58 -23.19
C ALA A 49 -6.18 -9.21 -24.63
N LEU A 50 -5.43 -8.31 -25.27
CA LEU A 50 -5.61 -7.95 -26.69
C LEU A 50 -5.34 -9.13 -27.62
N ILE A 51 -4.24 -9.85 -27.41
CA ILE A 51 -3.89 -11.04 -28.21
C ILE A 51 -4.94 -12.13 -28.02
N TYR A 52 -5.33 -12.38 -26.77
CA TYR A 52 -6.32 -13.39 -26.40
C TYR A 52 -7.67 -13.11 -27.06
N TRP A 53 -8.12 -11.86 -27.01
CA TRP A 53 -9.33 -11.40 -27.69
C TRP A 53 -9.22 -11.54 -29.21
N GLY A 54 -8.12 -11.08 -29.82
CA GLY A 54 -7.88 -11.18 -31.26
C GLY A 54 -7.78 -12.60 -31.79
N ALA A 55 -7.40 -13.56 -30.94
CA ALA A 55 -7.38 -14.99 -31.24
C ALA A 55 -8.76 -15.68 -31.07
N GLY A 56 -9.82 -14.93 -30.73
CA GLY A 56 -11.16 -15.45 -30.48
C GLY A 56 -11.32 -16.13 -29.11
N GLY A 57 -10.45 -15.79 -28.15
CA GLY A 57 -10.53 -16.26 -26.78
C GLY A 57 -11.83 -15.87 -26.09
N LYS A 58 -12.33 -16.74 -25.22
CA LYS A 58 -13.59 -16.57 -24.51
C LYS A 58 -13.40 -16.79 -23.02
N ASP A 59 -14.12 -16.06 -22.18
CA ASP A 59 -14.14 -16.35 -20.75
C ASP A 59 -14.78 -17.72 -20.44
N ALA A 60 -14.82 -18.06 -19.15
CA ALA A 60 -15.43 -19.29 -18.66
C ALA A 60 -16.94 -19.41 -18.94
N GLU A 61 -17.58 -18.30 -19.31
CA GLU A 61 -19.02 -18.19 -19.58
C GLU A 61 -19.31 -18.12 -21.10
N GLY A 62 -18.27 -18.07 -21.94
CA GLY A 62 -18.36 -18.06 -23.40
C GLY A 62 -18.40 -16.67 -24.03
N ASN A 63 -18.21 -15.61 -23.25
CA ASN A 63 -18.23 -14.22 -23.74
C ASN A 63 -16.91 -13.88 -24.46
N PRO A 64 -16.93 -13.01 -25.49
CA PRO A 64 -15.75 -12.62 -26.27
C PRO A 64 -14.90 -11.56 -25.54
N TYR A 65 -14.70 -11.71 -24.23
CA TYR A 65 -13.87 -10.82 -23.41
C TYR A 65 -13.44 -11.56 -22.14
N VAL A 66 -12.27 -11.21 -21.58
CA VAL A 66 -11.78 -11.81 -20.31
C VAL A 66 -12.49 -11.19 -19.10
N TYR A 67 -12.73 -9.88 -19.16
CA TYR A 67 -13.53 -9.14 -18.20
C TYR A 67 -14.42 -8.18 -18.98
N SER A 68 -15.67 -8.01 -18.52
CA SER A 68 -16.65 -7.11 -19.15
C SER A 68 -16.18 -5.65 -19.24
N ILE A 69 -15.32 -5.22 -18.32
CA ILE A 69 -14.75 -3.86 -18.32
C ILE A 69 -13.70 -3.64 -19.42
N ILE A 70 -13.25 -4.73 -20.07
CA ILE A 70 -12.28 -4.72 -21.16
C ILE A 70 -12.87 -5.45 -22.38
N ASP A 71 -14.14 -5.20 -22.68
CA ASP A 71 -14.75 -5.67 -23.91
C ASP A 71 -14.30 -4.81 -25.09
N PHE A 72 -13.35 -5.33 -25.87
CA PHE A 72 -12.87 -4.70 -27.10
C PHE A 72 -13.83 -4.86 -28.28
N SER A 73 -14.90 -5.65 -28.15
CA SER A 73 -15.86 -5.95 -29.22
C SER A 73 -16.96 -4.89 -29.32
N GLY A 74 -17.45 -4.38 -28.18
CA GLY A 74 -18.50 -3.38 -28.12
C GLY A 74 -17.98 -1.96 -28.38
N ASP A 75 -17.10 -1.47 -27.51
CA ASP A 75 -16.48 -0.14 -27.61
C ASP A 75 -14.98 -0.23 -27.29
N PRO A 76 -14.13 -0.48 -28.31
CA PRO A 76 -12.69 -0.61 -28.11
C PRO A 76 -12.04 0.70 -27.62
N GLY A 77 -12.66 1.87 -27.89
CA GLY A 77 -12.17 3.16 -27.42
C GLY A 77 -12.33 3.31 -25.91
N LEU A 78 -13.50 2.92 -25.39
CA LEU A 78 -13.76 2.91 -23.96
C LEU A 78 -12.89 1.88 -23.22
N ALA A 79 -12.77 0.66 -23.76
CA ALA A 79 -11.90 -0.38 -23.18
C ALA A 79 -10.43 0.06 -23.11
N ALA A 80 -9.91 0.69 -24.17
CA ALA A 80 -8.56 1.25 -24.19
C ALA A 80 -8.41 2.39 -23.16
N GLY A 81 -9.40 3.30 -23.08
CA GLY A 81 -9.42 4.38 -22.10
C GLY A 81 -9.39 3.88 -20.65
N VAL A 82 -10.18 2.84 -20.33
CA VAL A 82 -10.17 2.20 -19.02
C VAL A 82 -8.81 1.56 -18.72
N CYS A 83 -8.22 0.83 -19.67
CA CYS A 83 -6.89 0.22 -19.49
C CYS A 83 -5.82 1.28 -19.18
N VAL A 84 -5.79 2.35 -19.98
CA VAL A 84 -4.84 3.46 -19.78
C VAL A 84 -5.10 4.15 -18.43
N GLY A 85 -6.35 4.42 -18.09
CA GLY A 85 -6.73 5.01 -16.80
C GLY A 85 -6.32 4.14 -15.62
N LEU A 86 -6.53 2.82 -15.68
CA LEU A 86 -6.11 1.92 -14.62
C LEU A 86 -4.58 1.91 -14.44
N ILE A 87 -3.84 1.76 -15.55
CA ILE A 87 -2.37 1.62 -15.50
C ILE A 87 -1.67 2.93 -15.12
N PHE A 88 -2.09 4.06 -15.71
CA PHE A 88 -1.36 5.32 -15.59
C PHE A 88 -1.96 6.29 -14.56
N LEU A 89 -3.19 6.08 -14.12
CA LEU A 89 -3.83 6.92 -13.10
C LEU A 89 -4.10 6.14 -11.82
N ALA A 90 -4.88 5.05 -11.88
CA ALA A 90 -5.30 4.34 -10.67
C ALA A 90 -4.13 3.68 -9.92
N VAL A 91 -3.25 2.97 -10.64
CA VAL A 91 -2.08 2.30 -10.05
C VAL A 91 -1.11 3.31 -9.39
N PRO A 92 -0.69 4.42 -10.05
CA PRO A 92 0.14 5.42 -9.40
C PRO A 92 -0.53 6.12 -8.22
N LEU A 93 -1.83 6.41 -8.30
CA LEU A 93 -2.57 7.00 -7.18
C LEU A 93 -2.63 6.06 -5.98
N ALA A 94 -2.92 4.77 -6.21
CA ALA A 94 -2.93 3.76 -5.14
C ALA A 94 -1.53 3.60 -4.51
N HIS A 95 -0.47 3.54 -5.32
CA HIS A 95 0.91 3.47 -4.82
C HIS A 95 1.31 4.72 -4.05
N GLY A 96 0.90 5.90 -4.52
CA GLY A 96 1.08 7.17 -3.84
C GLY A 96 0.36 7.24 -2.50
N PHE A 97 -0.87 6.71 -2.42
CA PHE A 97 -1.63 6.61 -1.18
C PHE A 97 -0.93 5.69 -0.15
N LEU A 98 -0.45 4.52 -0.58
CA LEU A 98 0.34 3.62 0.29
C LEU A 98 1.65 4.28 0.74
N TYR A 99 2.31 5.03 -0.14
CA TYR A 99 3.50 5.79 0.21
C TYR A 99 3.21 6.89 1.25
N LEU A 100 2.08 7.58 1.13
CA LEU A 100 1.64 8.58 2.11
C LEU A 100 1.43 7.93 3.48
N LEU A 101 0.75 6.79 3.54
CA LEU A 101 0.56 6.04 4.80
C LEU A 101 1.89 5.61 5.42
N TYR A 102 2.82 5.10 4.61
CA TYR A 102 4.18 4.79 5.06
C TYR A 102 4.87 6.03 5.64
N ARG A 103 4.80 7.18 4.98
CA ARG A 103 5.40 8.44 5.46
C ARG A 103 4.77 8.91 6.77
N LEU A 104 3.44 8.84 6.88
CA LEU A 104 2.72 9.18 8.11
C LEU A 104 3.18 8.30 9.27
N ARG A 105 3.27 6.98 9.08
CA ARG A 105 3.83 6.05 10.08
C ARG A 105 5.24 6.45 10.52
N CYS A 106 6.15 6.70 9.58
CA CYS A 106 7.51 7.09 9.91
C CYS A 106 7.59 8.39 10.71
N VAL A 107 6.74 9.37 10.40
CA VAL A 107 6.66 10.63 11.17
C VAL A 107 6.17 10.35 12.58
N LEU A 108 5.09 9.58 12.74
CA LEU A 108 4.54 9.23 14.06
C LEU A 108 5.56 8.48 14.93
N VAL A 109 6.28 7.51 14.36
CA VAL A 109 7.33 6.76 15.07
C VAL A 109 8.44 7.70 15.53
N ARG A 110 8.93 8.59 14.65
CA ARG A 110 9.97 9.57 15.01
C ARG A 110 9.51 10.53 16.09
N MET A 111 8.27 11.01 16.03
CA MET A 111 7.71 11.88 17.08
C MET A 111 7.65 11.16 18.44
N TYR A 112 7.27 9.89 18.44
CA TYR A 112 7.24 9.07 19.64
C TYR A 112 8.63 8.83 20.23
N GLU A 113 9.62 8.50 19.38
CA GLU A 113 11.01 8.31 19.79
C GLU A 113 11.64 9.58 20.39
N ASN A 114 11.41 10.73 19.75
CA ASN A 114 11.90 12.03 20.25
C ASN A 114 11.31 12.37 21.62
N LYS A 115 10.01 12.10 21.82
CA LYS A 115 9.35 12.33 23.11
C LYS A 115 9.94 11.45 24.20
N LEU A 116 10.11 10.15 23.94
CA LEU A 116 10.74 9.21 24.87
C LEU A 116 12.19 9.58 25.20
N GLN A 117 12.94 10.08 24.22
CA GLN A 117 14.31 10.54 24.47
C GLN A 117 14.33 11.75 25.41
N GLY A 118 13.45 12.73 25.22
CA GLY A 118 13.32 13.87 26.12
C GLY A 118 12.99 13.46 27.57
N GLU A 119 12.04 12.54 27.75
CA GLU A 119 11.69 12.02 29.08
C GLU A 119 12.86 11.26 29.75
N ARG A 120 13.65 10.50 28.97
CA ARG A 120 14.85 9.82 29.49
C ARG A 120 15.97 10.79 29.89
N GLU A 121 16.18 11.84 29.11
CA GLU A 121 17.20 12.86 29.40
C GLU A 121 16.84 13.64 30.68
N GLU A 122 15.58 14.05 30.84
CA GLU A 122 15.09 14.71 32.06
C GLU A 122 15.28 13.82 33.30
N GLN A 123 14.91 12.54 33.21
CA GLN A 123 15.12 11.58 34.30
C GLN A 123 16.61 11.37 34.62
N ALA A 124 17.49 11.35 33.61
CA ALA A 124 18.93 11.22 33.80
C ALA A 124 19.52 12.45 34.50
N VAL A 125 19.07 13.66 34.15
CA VAL A 125 19.48 14.91 34.82
C VAL A 125 19.03 14.92 36.28
N MET A 126 17.76 14.57 36.55
CA MET A 126 17.25 14.49 37.92
C MET A 126 18.02 13.48 38.78
N ARG A 127 18.34 12.30 38.23
CA ARG A 127 19.17 11.30 38.93
C ARG A 127 20.57 11.83 39.27
N ARG A 128 21.22 12.53 38.34
CA ARG A 128 22.55 13.12 38.57
C ARG A 128 22.52 14.19 39.66
N MET A 129 21.55 15.11 39.61
CA MET A 129 21.38 16.14 40.63
C MET A 129 21.10 15.55 42.02
N GLY A 130 20.24 14.53 42.10
CA GLY A 130 20.00 13.83 43.36
C GLY A 130 21.27 13.19 43.94
N SER A 131 22.09 12.56 43.09
CA SER A 131 23.34 11.93 43.53
C SER A 131 24.41 12.93 43.99
N SER A 132 24.52 14.10 43.36
CA SER A 132 25.47 15.14 43.79
C SER A 132 25.07 15.74 45.14
N LEU A 133 23.78 16.01 45.34
CA LEU A 133 23.28 16.53 46.63
C LEU A 133 23.53 15.55 47.79
N GLN A 134 23.37 14.24 47.57
CA GLN A 134 23.69 13.23 48.58
C GLN A 134 25.18 13.17 48.91
N ALA A 135 26.05 13.33 47.91
CA ALA A 135 27.49 13.35 48.11
C ALA A 135 27.92 14.58 48.94
N ASP A 136 27.36 15.76 48.65
CA ASP A 136 27.66 17.00 49.38
C ASP A 136 27.21 16.92 50.85
N VAL A 137 26.02 16.35 51.12
CA VAL A 137 25.52 16.17 52.50
C VAL A 137 26.38 15.17 53.29
N SER A 138 26.97 14.16 52.66
CA SER A 138 27.81 13.17 53.35
C SER A 138 29.22 13.69 53.67
N ALA A 139 29.65 14.79 53.06
CA ALA A 139 31.01 15.33 53.19
C ALA A 139 31.13 16.48 54.22
N GLY A 140 30.01 17.03 54.70
CA GLY A 140 29.95 18.08 55.74
C GLY A 140 29.56 17.52 57.09
#